data_AF-A0A9R1W6J4-F1
#
_entry.id   AF-A0A9R1W6J4-F1
#
_cell.length_a   1.000
_cell.length_b   1.000
_cell.length_c   1.000
_cell.angle_alpha   90.00
_cell.angle_beta   90.00
_cell.angle_gamma   90.00
#
_symmetry.space_group_name_H-M   'P 1'
#
loop_
_entity.id
_entity.type
_entity.pdbx_description
1 polymer ?
#
loop_
_entity_poly.entity_id
_entity_poly.type
_entity_poly.pdbx_seq_one_letter_code
_entity_poly.pdbx_strand_id
1 'polypeptide(L)'
;MYLENSIALVTLLNKDFIELGVEISDYIEMSWIESALFYTNFLIGNIANIQNEVNWDELGVEAVSRYLSFTRVMYDYMTPFVSKNPSEAFLNYMDLDIGVNSHGKNAYAEGMVYGHKYFKEMNYKRLTMVKTTVDPSNFFRNEQSIPTLSSSWK
;
A
#
# COMPACT_ATOMS: atom_id res chain seq x y z
N MET A 1 -15.80 -0.93 11.92
CA MET A 1 -16.72 -2.07 11.77
C MET A 1 -18.13 -1.52 11.61
N TYR A 2 -18.66 -1.48 10.38
CA TYR A 2 -20.06 -1.16 10.14
C TYR A 2 -20.83 -2.48 10.18
N LEU A 3 -21.77 -2.60 11.11
CA LEU A 3 -22.44 -3.86 11.43
C LEU A 3 -23.76 -4.06 10.68
N GLU A 4 -24.08 -3.19 9.72
CA GLU A 4 -25.27 -3.29 8.88
C GLU A 4 -24.89 -3.70 7.45
N ASN A 5 -25.89 -3.77 6.56
CA ASN A 5 -25.72 -4.23 5.17
C ASN A 5 -24.85 -3.26 4.34
N SER A 6 -23.90 -3.81 3.56
CA SER A 6 -23.01 -3.11 2.64
C SER A 6 -23.75 -2.14 1.69
N ILE A 7 -24.96 -2.49 1.24
CA ILE A 7 -25.80 -1.65 0.38
C ILE A 7 -26.17 -0.31 1.04
N ALA A 8 -26.52 -0.33 2.33
CA ALA A 8 -26.92 0.87 3.06
C ALA A 8 -25.71 1.81 3.24
N LEU A 9 -24.54 1.24 3.55
CA LEU A 9 -23.30 2.00 3.69
C LEU A 9 -22.86 2.63 2.37
N VAL A 10 -22.87 1.88 1.28
CA VAL A 10 -22.56 2.39 -0.07
C VAL A 10 -23.49 3.55 -0.42
N THR A 11 -24.79 3.39 -0.14
CA THR A 11 -25.79 4.43 -0.44
C THR A 11 -25.50 5.71 0.35
N LEU A 12 -25.14 5.57 1.63
CA LEU A 12 -24.81 6.71 2.48
C LEU A 12 -23.51 7.39 2.03
N LEU A 13 -22.46 6.62 1.76
CA LEU A 13 -21.17 7.16 1.33
C LEU A 13 -21.28 7.84 -0.03
N ASN A 14 -22.00 7.27 -0.99
CA ASN A 14 -22.18 7.92 -2.30
C ASN A 14 -23.09 9.15 -2.24
N LYS A 15 -23.91 9.29 -1.19
CA LYS A 15 -24.73 10.48 -0.98
C LYS A 15 -23.89 11.65 -0.49
N ASP A 16 -23.02 11.42 0.50
CA ASP A 16 -22.32 12.49 1.22
C ASP A 16 -20.85 12.64 0.76
N PHE A 17 -20.26 11.60 0.16
CA PHE A 17 -18.86 11.49 -0.27
C PHE A 17 -18.75 10.84 -1.67
N ILE A 18 -19.50 11.37 -2.63
CA ILE A 18 -19.61 10.81 -3.98
C ILE A 18 -18.26 10.68 -4.70
N GLU A 19 -17.28 11.52 -4.33
CA GLU A 19 -15.90 11.49 -4.84
C GLU A 19 -15.14 10.19 -4.51
N LEU A 20 -15.57 9.43 -3.50
CA LEU A 20 -14.94 8.16 -3.15
C LEU A 20 -15.28 7.03 -4.13
N GLY A 21 -16.35 7.19 -4.93
CA GLY A 21 -16.78 6.24 -5.96
C GLY A 21 -16.81 4.81 -5.44
N VAL A 22 -17.46 4.59 -4.29
CA VAL A 22 -17.48 3.28 -3.65
C VAL A 22 -18.62 2.46 -4.25
N GLU A 23 -18.30 1.27 -4.73
CA GLU A 23 -19.23 0.28 -5.29
C GLU A 23 -19.45 -0.86 -4.29
N ILE A 24 -20.54 -1.62 -4.46
CA ILE A 24 -20.78 -2.81 -3.63
C ILE A 24 -19.62 -3.82 -3.76
N SER A 25 -19.02 -3.93 -4.95
CA SER A 25 -17.89 -4.82 -5.26
C SER A 25 -16.64 -4.55 -4.41
N ASP A 26 -16.54 -3.36 -3.81
CA ASP A 26 -15.44 -2.99 -2.92
C ASP A 26 -15.59 -3.53 -1.50
N TYR A 27 -16.79 -3.96 -1.15
CA TYR A 27 -17.08 -4.48 0.17
C TYR A 27 -16.79 -5.96 0.22
N ILE A 28 -15.89 -6.33 1.12
CA ILE A 28 -15.72 -7.71 1.53
C ILE A 28 -16.61 -7.90 2.75
N GLU A 29 -17.75 -8.54 2.55
CA GLU A 29 -18.54 -9.04 3.67
C GLU A 29 -17.77 -10.16 4.36
N MET A 30 -17.57 -10.01 5.67
CA MET A 30 -16.78 -10.93 6.47
C MET A 30 -17.41 -11.12 7.83
N SER A 31 -17.25 -12.30 8.41
CA SER A 31 -17.63 -12.57 9.79
C SER A 31 -16.79 -11.75 10.76
N TRP A 32 -17.25 -11.62 12.01
CA TRP A 32 -16.51 -10.89 13.04
C TRP A 32 -15.11 -11.47 13.33
N ILE A 33 -14.95 -12.80 13.19
CA ILE A 33 -13.64 -13.48 13.36
C ILE A 33 -12.70 -13.07 12.24
N GLU A 34 -13.18 -13.12 11.00
CA GLU A 34 -12.42 -12.68 9.83
C GLU A 34 -12.08 -11.20 9.90
N SER A 35 -12.98 -10.36 10.42
CA SER A 35 -12.72 -8.95 10.67
C SER A 35 -11.62 -8.73 11.71
N ALA A 36 -11.61 -9.51 12.81
CA ALA A 36 -10.56 -9.44 13.81
C ALA A 36 -9.17 -9.80 13.21
N LEU A 37 -9.11 -10.80 12.32
CA LEU A 37 -7.90 -11.16 11.58
C LEU A 37 -7.49 -10.08 10.57
N PHE A 38 -8.45 -9.48 9.87
CA PHE A 38 -8.22 -8.36 8.95
C PHE A 38 -7.55 -7.18 9.67
N TYR A 39 -8.04 -6.81 10.86
CA TYR A 39 -7.46 -5.71 11.65
C TYR A 39 -6.05 -5.98 12.16
N THR A 40 -5.65 -7.25 12.29
CA THR A 40 -4.27 -7.64 12.61
C THR A 40 -3.40 -7.85 11.36
N ASN A 41 -3.86 -7.43 10.19
CA ASN A 41 -3.23 -7.57 8.87
C ASN A 41 -3.07 -9.04 8.40
N PHE A 42 -3.85 -9.96 8.95
CA PHE A 42 -4.01 -11.31 8.43
C PHE A 42 -5.26 -11.36 7.55
N LEU A 43 -5.12 -10.93 6.29
CA LEU A 43 -6.16 -11.13 5.29
C LEU A 43 -6.47 -12.62 5.12
N ILE A 44 -7.72 -12.96 4.86
CA ILE A 44 -8.11 -14.33 4.49
C ILE A 44 -7.29 -14.75 3.27
N GLY A 45 -6.55 -15.86 3.39
CA GLY A 45 -5.64 -16.37 2.36
C GLY A 45 -4.16 -16.08 2.59
N ASN A 46 -3.81 -15.14 3.48
CA ASN A 46 -2.44 -14.90 3.91
C ASN A 46 -2.10 -15.75 5.15
N ILE A 47 -1.15 -16.68 5.01
CA ILE A 47 -0.78 -17.62 6.08
C ILE A 47 0.21 -16.98 7.07
N ALA A 48 1.09 -16.11 6.58
CA ALA A 48 2.10 -15.41 7.38
C ALA A 48 2.57 -14.14 6.67
N ASN A 49 3.07 -13.18 7.46
CA ASN A 49 3.92 -12.09 6.98
C ASN A 49 5.36 -12.40 7.43
N ILE A 50 6.32 -12.40 6.50
CA ILE A 50 7.72 -12.74 6.75
C ILE A 50 8.56 -11.49 6.59
N GLN A 51 9.19 -11.04 7.68
CA GLN A 51 10.10 -9.90 7.68
C GLN A 51 11.55 -10.39 7.61
N ASN A 52 12.30 -9.89 6.62
CA ASN A 52 13.75 -10.10 6.51
C ASN A 52 14.45 -8.89 7.15
N GLU A 53 15.00 -9.07 8.35
CA GLU A 53 15.70 -8.02 9.08
C GLU A 53 17.15 -8.45 9.38
N VAL A 54 18.08 -7.51 9.27
CA VAL A 54 19.48 -7.71 9.63
C VAL A 54 19.89 -6.56 10.53
N ASN A 55 20.36 -6.88 11.73
CA ASN A 55 20.91 -5.95 12.70
C ASN A 55 22.42 -6.16 12.81
N TRP A 56 23.19 -5.08 12.88
CA TRP A 56 24.65 -5.14 12.98
C TRP A 56 25.21 -3.94 13.76
N ASP A 57 26.33 -4.16 14.46
CA ASP A 57 27.02 -3.11 15.24
C ASP A 57 28.23 -2.51 14.50
N GLU A 58 28.62 -3.12 13.37
CA GLU A 58 29.80 -2.70 12.60
C GLU A 58 29.55 -1.37 11.86
N LEU A 59 30.46 -0.41 12.06
CA LEU A 59 30.38 0.90 11.44
C LEU A 59 31.09 0.93 10.09
N GLY A 60 30.66 1.84 9.22
CA GLY A 60 31.31 2.12 7.94
C GLY A 60 30.49 1.68 6.73
N VAL A 61 30.78 2.31 5.59
CA VAL A 61 30.04 2.10 4.33
C VAL A 61 30.19 0.67 3.79
N GLU A 62 31.30 0.00 4.11
CA GLU A 62 31.55 -1.39 3.71
C GLU A 62 30.59 -2.35 4.43
N ALA A 63 30.41 -2.17 5.75
CA ALA A 63 29.45 -2.94 6.54
C ALA A 63 28.03 -2.72 6.02
N VAL A 64 27.62 -1.47 5.82
CA VAL A 64 26.32 -1.11 5.22
C VAL A 64 26.11 -1.83 3.88
N SER A 65 27.09 -1.74 2.98
CA SER A 65 27.00 -2.37 1.65
C SER A 65 26.85 -3.89 1.74
N ARG A 66 27.60 -4.54 2.63
CA ARG A 66 27.56 -5.99 2.85
C ARG A 66 26.19 -6.42 3.39
N TYR A 67 25.69 -5.81 4.44
CA TYR A 67 24.42 -6.23 5.05
C TYR A 67 23.21 -5.92 4.16
N LEU A 68 23.22 -4.80 3.42
CA LEU A 68 22.21 -4.54 2.38
C LEU A 68 22.28 -5.57 1.24
N SER A 69 23.47 -6.07 0.88
CA SER A 69 23.58 -7.13 -0.13
C SER A 69 22.95 -8.44 0.35
N PHE A 70 23.09 -8.77 1.65
CA PHE A 70 22.51 -9.98 2.22
C PHE A 70 20.98 -9.95 2.25
N THR A 71 20.37 -8.82 2.61
CA THR A 71 18.91 -8.69 2.60
C THR A 71 18.34 -8.85 1.19
N ARG A 72 19.01 -8.29 0.18
CA ARG A 72 18.62 -8.43 -1.24
C ARG A 72 18.74 -9.86 -1.74
N VAL A 73 19.85 -10.55 -1.43
CA VAL A 73 20.02 -11.98 -1.78
C VAL A 73 18.93 -12.83 -1.13
N MET A 74 18.58 -12.56 0.13
CA MET A 74 17.50 -13.27 0.82
C MET A 74 16.13 -12.98 0.19
N TYR A 75 15.85 -11.73 -0.17
CA TYR A 75 14.62 -11.36 -0.88
C TYR A 75 14.48 -12.09 -2.23
N ASP A 76 15.56 -12.11 -3.02
CA ASP A 76 15.59 -12.82 -4.31
C ASP A 76 15.36 -14.32 -4.13
N TYR A 77 15.99 -14.92 -3.13
CA TYR A 77 15.79 -16.33 -2.78
C TYR A 77 14.35 -16.66 -2.38
N MET A 78 13.68 -15.75 -1.65
CA MET A 78 12.32 -15.93 -1.16
C MET A 78 11.24 -15.64 -2.22
N THR A 79 11.58 -14.89 -3.26
CA THR A 79 10.66 -14.48 -4.35
C THR A 79 9.75 -15.58 -4.90
N PRO A 80 10.20 -16.82 -5.19
CA PRO A 80 9.31 -17.86 -5.71
C PRO A 80 8.31 -18.42 -4.69
N PHE A 81 8.50 -18.17 -3.39
CA PHE A 81 7.73 -18.76 -2.28
C PHE A 81 6.73 -17.79 -1.63
N VAL A 82 6.84 -16.49 -1.90
CA VAL A 82 5.96 -15.44 -1.35
C VAL A 82 4.83 -15.08 -2.32
N SER A 83 3.98 -14.12 -1.94
CA SER A 83 2.87 -13.63 -2.76
C SER A 83 3.34 -13.20 -4.16
N LYS A 84 2.51 -13.48 -5.17
CA LYS A 84 2.77 -13.15 -6.58
C LYS A 84 1.61 -12.33 -7.13
N ASN A 85 1.94 -11.35 -7.97
CA ASN A 85 1.01 -10.52 -8.74
C ASN A 85 0.01 -9.68 -7.90
N PRO A 86 0.45 -8.63 -7.18
CA PRO A 86 1.84 -8.20 -6.98
C PRO A 86 2.51 -8.97 -5.84
N SER A 87 3.84 -8.90 -5.76
CA SER A 87 4.53 -9.20 -4.51
C SER A 87 4.14 -8.11 -3.51
N GLU A 88 3.26 -8.48 -2.58
CA GLU A 88 2.66 -7.60 -1.58
C GLU A 88 3.73 -7.13 -0.58
N ALA A 89 3.60 -5.89 -0.13
CA ALA A 89 4.47 -5.28 0.88
C ALA A 89 3.62 -4.66 1.98
N PHE A 90 4.19 -4.48 3.16
CA PHE A 90 3.49 -3.89 4.30
C PHE A 90 4.04 -2.50 4.62
N LEU A 91 3.18 -1.48 4.61
CA LEU A 91 3.61 -0.07 4.69
C LEU A 91 4.40 0.24 5.96
N ASN A 92 4.08 -0.38 7.10
CA ASN A 92 4.81 -0.13 8.35
C ASN A 92 6.23 -0.69 8.34
N TYR A 93 6.55 -1.56 7.37
CA TYR A 93 7.90 -1.99 7.04
C TYR A 93 8.32 -1.29 5.74
N MET A 94 8.51 0.04 5.83
CA MET A 94 8.91 0.89 4.71
C MET A 94 10.14 0.33 3.99
N ASP A 95 10.02 0.11 2.69
CA ASP A 95 11.07 -0.45 1.84
C ASP A 95 11.22 0.44 0.60
N LEU A 96 12.34 1.15 0.48
CA LEU A 96 12.59 2.04 -0.65
C LEU A 96 13.04 1.26 -1.92
N ASP A 97 13.50 0.01 -1.77
CA ASP A 97 13.93 -0.81 -2.90
C ASP A 97 12.72 -1.24 -3.78
N ILE A 98 11.49 -1.19 -3.27
CA ILE A 98 10.27 -1.46 -4.07
C ILE A 98 9.77 -0.26 -4.89
N GLY A 99 10.45 0.87 -4.83
CA GLY A 99 10.19 2.05 -5.66
C GLY A 99 10.01 3.33 -4.86
N VAL A 100 10.31 4.46 -5.50
CA VAL A 100 10.19 5.81 -4.93
C VAL A 100 9.56 6.76 -5.92
N ASN A 101 9.08 7.90 -5.44
CA ASN A 101 8.41 8.94 -6.19
C ASN A 101 9.27 10.20 -6.25
N SER A 102 9.52 10.68 -7.47
CA SER A 102 10.21 11.96 -7.70
C SER A 102 9.31 13.18 -7.50
N HIS A 103 7.99 12.97 -7.42
CA HIS A 103 6.95 14.00 -7.40
C HIS A 103 6.93 14.91 -8.63
N GLY A 104 7.51 14.44 -9.74
CA GLY A 104 7.49 15.11 -11.03
C GLY A 104 6.21 14.86 -11.84
N LYS A 105 6.30 15.05 -13.16
CA LYS A 105 5.17 14.84 -14.08
C LYS A 105 4.63 13.40 -14.07
N ASN A 106 5.48 12.44 -13.72
CA ASN A 106 5.16 11.02 -13.69
C ASN A 106 4.81 10.50 -12.28
N ALA A 107 4.58 11.40 -11.31
CA ALA A 107 4.38 11.03 -9.91
C ALA A 107 3.31 9.94 -9.71
N TYR A 108 2.20 9.98 -10.46
CA TYR A 108 1.17 8.94 -10.37
C TYR A 108 1.72 7.56 -10.77
N ALA A 109 2.39 7.46 -11.91
CA ALA A 109 2.93 6.21 -12.44
C ALA A 109 4.10 5.67 -11.61
N GLU A 110 4.99 6.54 -11.13
CA GLU A 110 6.05 6.18 -10.18
C GLU A 110 5.44 5.67 -8.86
N GLY A 111 4.40 6.35 -8.39
CA GLY A 111 3.65 5.99 -7.20
C GLY A 111 2.95 4.63 -7.29
N MET A 112 2.46 4.26 -8.48
CA MET A 112 1.79 2.98 -8.70
C MET A 112 2.71 1.79 -8.41
N VAL A 113 4.02 1.91 -8.67
CA VAL A 113 4.99 0.81 -8.54
C VAL A 113 5.04 0.26 -7.12
N TYR A 114 5.17 1.14 -6.11
CA TYR A 114 5.13 0.74 -4.69
C TYR A 114 3.69 0.74 -4.14
N GLY A 115 2.83 1.64 -4.62
CA GLY A 115 1.47 1.80 -4.12
C GLY A 115 0.60 0.56 -4.35
N HIS A 116 0.76 -0.13 -5.48
CA HIS A 116 0.03 -1.37 -5.74
C HIS A 116 0.48 -2.52 -4.82
N LYS A 117 1.76 -2.52 -4.39
CA LYS A 117 2.29 -3.51 -3.45
C LYS A 117 1.73 -3.32 -2.05
N TYR A 118 1.55 -2.06 -1.63
CA TYR A 118 1.01 -1.73 -0.31
C TYR A 118 -0.52 -1.79 -0.24
N PHE A 119 -1.22 -1.29 -1.25
CA PHE A 119 -2.66 -1.01 -1.14
C PHE A 119 -3.52 -1.81 -2.11
N LYS A 120 -2.93 -2.47 -3.12
CA LYS A 120 -3.62 -3.00 -4.30
C LYS A 120 -4.17 -1.88 -5.20
N GLU A 121 -4.44 -2.20 -6.46
CA GLU A 121 -4.76 -1.23 -7.52
C GLU A 121 -5.94 -0.31 -7.16
N MET A 122 -7.05 -0.89 -6.69
CA MET A 122 -8.28 -0.14 -6.45
C MET A 122 -8.16 0.81 -5.26
N ASN A 123 -7.54 0.38 -4.15
CA ASN A 123 -7.34 1.28 -3.01
C ASN A 123 -6.29 2.35 -3.33
N TYR A 124 -5.24 2.02 -4.09
CA TYR A 124 -4.27 3.04 -4.50
C TYR A 124 -4.95 4.16 -5.29
N LYS A 125 -5.82 3.82 -6.27
CA LYS A 125 -6.61 4.80 -7.01
C LYS A 125 -7.46 5.67 -6.08
N ARG A 126 -8.20 5.08 -5.14
CA ARG A 126 -9.00 5.84 -4.15
C ARG A 126 -8.15 6.76 -3.29
N LEU A 127 -7.02 6.28 -2.80
CA LEU A 127 -6.10 7.06 -1.98
C LEU A 127 -5.60 8.28 -2.76
N THR A 128 -5.27 8.14 -4.05
CA THR A 128 -4.85 9.28 -4.88
C THR A 128 -5.98 10.31 -5.07
N MET A 129 -7.24 9.88 -5.18
CA MET A 129 -8.40 10.77 -5.23
C MET A 129 -8.54 11.55 -3.92
N VAL A 130 -8.55 10.84 -2.78
CA VAL A 130 -8.62 11.45 -1.45
C VAL A 130 -7.48 12.45 -1.25
N LYS A 131 -6.24 12.04 -1.54
CA LYS A 131 -5.04 12.88 -1.46
C LYS A 131 -5.20 14.17 -2.28
N THR A 132 -5.72 14.06 -3.50
CA THR A 132 -5.97 15.20 -4.39
C THR A 132 -6.99 16.17 -3.82
N THR A 133 -8.00 15.68 -3.12
CA THR A 133 -9.05 16.50 -2.50
C THR A 133 -8.55 17.19 -1.23
N VAL A 134 -7.87 16.46 -0.34
CA VAL A 134 -7.52 16.96 1.00
C VAL A 134 -6.17 17.70 1.05
N ASP A 135 -5.26 17.42 0.11
CA ASP A 135 -3.97 18.09 -0.02
C ASP A 135 -3.65 18.36 -1.50
N PRO A 136 -4.40 19.25 -2.17
CA PRO A 136 -4.25 19.52 -3.60
C PRO A 136 -2.88 20.12 -3.97
N SER A 137 -2.19 20.76 -3.02
CA SER A 137 -0.83 21.27 -3.22
C SER A 137 0.26 20.20 -3.07
N ASN A 138 -0.13 18.97 -2.71
CA ASN A 138 0.76 17.88 -2.36
C ASN A 138 1.83 18.29 -1.32
N PHE A 139 1.44 19.07 -0.31
CA PHE A 139 2.34 19.59 0.71
C PHE A 139 2.94 18.47 1.56
N PHE A 140 2.11 17.52 1.99
CA PHE A 140 2.54 16.38 2.80
C PHE A 140 3.06 15.26 1.90
N ARG A 141 4.37 15.26 1.62
CA ARG A 141 4.98 14.25 0.74
C ARG A 141 6.34 13.78 1.23
N ASN A 142 6.66 12.52 0.90
CA ASN A 142 7.96 11.87 1.07
C ASN A 142 8.19 10.93 -0.13
N GLU A 143 9.28 10.16 -0.11
CA GLU A 143 9.70 9.26 -1.19
C GLU A 143 8.64 8.23 -1.60
N GLN A 144 7.67 7.90 -0.74
CA GLN A 144 6.60 6.95 -1.04
C GLN A 144 5.20 7.46 -0.69
N SER A 145 5.01 8.77 -0.54
CA SER A 145 3.68 9.32 -0.25
C SER A 145 2.76 9.12 -1.44
N ILE A 146 1.47 8.93 -1.19
CA ILE A 146 0.45 8.92 -2.24
C ILE A 146 0.52 10.23 -3.02
N PRO A 147 0.66 10.20 -4.36
CA PRO A 147 0.70 11.40 -5.18
C PRO A 147 -0.71 11.96 -5.41
N THR A 148 -0.79 13.25 -5.72
CA THR A 148 -2.01 13.87 -6.24
C THR A 148 -2.20 13.54 -7.72
N LEU A 149 -3.45 13.41 -8.17
CA LEU A 149 -3.80 13.32 -9.59
C LEU A 149 -3.57 14.67 -10.26
N SER A 150 -2.76 14.67 -11.31
CA SER A 150 -2.61 15.83 -12.19
C SER A 150 -3.92 16.07 -12.95
N SER A 151 -4.14 17.30 -13.43
CA SER A 151 -5.30 17.65 -14.27
C SER A 151 -5.43 16.81 -15.55
N SER A 152 -4.36 16.14 -16.02
CA SER A 152 -4.41 15.22 -17.17
C SER A 152 -5.01 13.85 -16.86
N TRP A 153 -5.28 13.56 -15.58
CA TRP A 153 -5.79 12.27 -15.08
C TRP A 153 -7.11 12.43 -14.29
N LYS A 154 -7.65 13.65 -14.24
CA LYS A 154 -9.01 13.94 -13.77
C LYS A 154 -9.99 13.74 -14.92
#